data_AF-A0A382H4H9-F1
#
_entry.id   AF-A0A382H4H9-F1
#
_cell.length_a   1.000
_cell.length_b   1.000
_cell.length_c   1.000
_cell.angle_alpha   90.00
_cell.angle_beta   90.00
_cell.angle_gamma   90.00
#
_symmetry.space_group_name_H-M   'P 1'
#
loop_
_entity.id
_entity.type
_entity.pdbx_description
1 polymer ?
#
loop_
_entity_poly.entity_id
_entity_poly.type
_entity_poly.pdbx_seq_one_letter_code
_entity_poly.pdbx_strand_id
1 'polypeptide(L)' 'MTSGGIGPGSPIASIDSVTALAVIGTGYVGLTTGACFAHLGHDVICADIDE' A
#
# COMPACT_ATOMS: atom_id res chain seq x y z
N MET A 1 -3.15 5.72 33.55
CA MET A 1 -2.96 4.39 32.95
C MET A 1 -4.17 4.01 32.07
N THR A 2 -4.53 4.85 31.09
CA THR A 2 -5.43 4.41 30.01
C THR A 2 -4.56 4.32 28.76
N SER A 3 -4.23 3.08 28.45
CA SER A 3 -3.42 2.62 27.34
C SER A 3 -3.84 3.24 25.99
N GLY A 4 -2.88 3.88 25.31
CA GLY A 4 -2.68 3.85 23.85
C GLY A 4 -3.83 4.24 22.91
N GLY A 5 -3.63 5.35 22.21
CA GLY A 5 -3.78 5.34 20.74
C GLY A 5 -4.86 6.22 20.13
N ILE A 6 -4.43 6.94 19.10
CA ILE A 6 -5.19 7.36 17.90
C ILE A 6 -6.12 8.57 18.08
N GLY A 7 -5.57 9.77 17.79
CA GLY A 7 -6.33 11.02 17.69
C GLY A 7 -7.10 11.15 16.36
N PRO A 8 -7.96 12.16 16.20
CA PRO A 8 -8.92 12.33 15.09
C PRO A 8 -8.30 12.68 13.71
N GLY A 9 -7.05 12.30 13.46
CA GLY A 9 -6.32 12.54 12.21
C GLY A 9 -5.45 11.37 11.77
N SER A 10 -5.64 10.17 12.31
CA SER A 10 -4.88 9.00 11.87
C SER A 10 -5.50 8.42 10.58
N PRO A 11 -4.82 8.48 9.42
CA PRO A 11 -5.33 8.02 8.12
C PRO A 11 -5.50 6.50 8.00
N ILE A 12 -5.42 5.76 9.11
CA ILE A 12 -5.57 4.29 9.17
C ILE A 12 -7.05 3.84 9.17
N ALA A 13 -8.01 4.76 9.03
CA ALA A 13 -9.44 4.51 9.27
C ALA A 13 -10.26 4.01 8.06
N SER A 14 -9.63 3.57 6.96
CA SER A 14 -10.35 2.89 5.89
C SER A 14 -9.48 1.83 5.24
N ILE A 15 -9.35 0.68 5.90
CA ILE A 15 -9.17 -0.57 5.16
C ILE A 15 -10.56 -0.92 4.64
N ASP A 16 -10.96 -0.25 3.56
CA ASP A 16 -11.92 -0.81 2.62
C ASP A 16 -11.45 -2.24 2.34
N SER A 17 -12.33 -3.23 2.32
CA SER A 17 -11.97 -4.65 2.20
C SER A 17 -11.36 -5.03 0.84
N VAL A 18 -10.82 -4.06 0.10
CA VAL A 18 -9.93 -4.21 -1.03
C VAL A 18 -8.52 -4.40 -0.49
N THR A 19 -7.89 -5.52 -0.83
CA THR A 19 -6.48 -5.75 -0.52
C THR A 19 -5.61 -4.75 -1.30
N ALA A 20 -5.25 -3.65 -0.66
CA ALA A 20 -4.29 -2.68 -1.18
C ALA A 20 -2.85 -3.22 -1.03
N LEU A 21 -2.19 -3.50 -2.15
CA LEU A 21 -0.83 -4.02 -2.20
C LEU A 21 0.15 -2.88 -2.50
N ALA A 22 1.04 -2.58 -1.55
CA ALA A 22 2.11 -1.62 -1.75
C ALA A 22 3.38 -2.32 -2.25
N VAL A 23 3.87 -1.93 -3.43
CA VAL A 23 5.14 -2.41 -4.01
C VAL A 23 6.20 -1.33 -3.80
N ILE A 24 7.22 -1.66 -2.99
CA ILE A 24 8.33 -0.74 -2.68
C ILE A 24 9.53 -1.11 -3.56
N GLY A 25 10.01 -0.14 -4.35
CA GLY A 25 11.04 -0.29 -5.38
C GLY A 25 10.43 -0.62 -6.74
N THR A 26 10.44 0.34 -7.68
CA THR A 26 9.80 0.22 -9.00
C THR A 26 10.78 -0.15 -10.12
N GLY A 27 11.87 -0.84 -9.77
CA GLY A 27 12.76 -1.47 -10.74
C GLY A 27 12.03 -2.56 -11.57
N TYR A 28 12.77 -3.20 -12.48
CA TYR A 28 12.23 -4.21 -13.42
C TYR A 28 11.31 -5.26 -12.75
N VAL A 29 11.69 -5.76 -11.57
CA VAL A 29 10.94 -6.77 -10.83
C VAL A 29 9.72 -6.16 -10.12
N GLY A 30 9.87 -4.98 -9.51
CA GLY A 30 8.78 -4.31 -8.79
C GLY A 30 7.67 -3.86 -9.72
N LEU A 31 8.01 -3.26 -10.86
CA LEU A 31 7.02 -2.83 -11.84
C LEU A 31 6.29 -4.02 -12.48
N THR A 32 7.01 -5.09 -12.84
CA THR A 32 6.39 -6.32 -13.38
C THR A 32 5.45 -6.96 -12.36
N THR A 33 5.86 -7.02 -11.10
CA THR A 33 5.06 -7.60 -10.00
C THR A 33 3.82 -6.76 -9.72
N GLY A 34 3.96 -5.43 -9.65
CA GLY A 34 2.84 -4.52 -9.45
C GLY A 34 1.84 -4.55 -10.61
N ALA A 35 2.33 -4.61 -11.85
CA ALA A 35 1.49 -4.74 -13.05
C ALA A 35 0.72 -6.07 -13.07
N CYS A 36 1.35 -7.17 -12.63
CA CYS A 36 0.68 -8.46 -12.51
C CYS A 36 -0.47 -8.40 -11.48
N PHE A 37 -0.23 -7.82 -10.29
CA PHE A 37 -1.25 -7.69 -9.26
C PHE A 37 -2.40 -6.75 -9.65
N ALA A 38 -2.11 -5.65 -10.34
CA ALA A 38 -3.13 -4.76 -10.86
C ALA A 38 -4.00 -5.45 -11.93
N HIS A 39 -3.40 -6.28 -12.77
CA HIS A 39 -4.13 -7.07 -13.77
C HIS A 39 -5.05 -8.13 -13.13
N LEU A 40 -4.67 -8.66 -11.97
CA LEU A 40 -5.47 -9.61 -11.19
C LEU A 40 -6.63 -8.94 -10.43
N GLY A 41 -6.78 -7.62 -10.52
CA GLY A 41 -7.86 -6.87 -9.88
C GLY A 41 -7.57 -6.41 -8.45
N HIS A 42 -6.31 -6.46 -8.02
CA HIS A 42 -5.89 -5.87 -6.76
C HIS A 42 -5.62 -4.37 -6.94
N ASP A 43 -5.90 -3.60 -5.89
CA ASP A 43 -5.50 -2.19 -5.85
C ASP A 43 -4.02 -2.13 -5.47
N VAL A 44 -3.18 -1.63 -6.37
CA VAL A 44 -1.72 -1.68 -6.23
C VAL A 44 -1.15 -0.28 -6.21
N ILE A 45 -0.35 0.03 -5.20
CA ILE A 45 0.37 1.28 -5.06
C ILE A 45 1.86 0.98 -5.22
N CYS A 46 2.45 1.46 -6.31
CA CYS A 46 3.90 1.36 -6.53
C CYS A 46 4.58 2.62 -5.98
N ALA A 47 5.52 2.45 -5.06
CA ALA A 47 6.32 3.53 -4.50
C ALA A 47 7.80 3.22 -4.70
N ASP A 48 8.57 4.16 -5.23
CA ASP A 48 10.03 4.06 -5.33
C ASP A 48 10.72 5.07 -4.42
N ILE A 49 11.91 4.71 -4.00
CA ILE A 49 12.89 5.59 -3.35
C ILE A 49 14.10 5.64 -4.29
N ASP A 50 13.85 6.01 -5.54
CA ASP A 50 14.92 6.54 -6.38
C ASP A 50 15.28 7.94 -5.82
N GLU A 51 16.58 8.23 -5.74
CA GLU A 51 17.12 9.55 -5.35
C GLU A 51 16.70 10.67 -6.33
#